data_AF-A0A485BW41-F1
#
_entry.id   AF-A0A485BW41-F1
#
_cell.length_a   1.000
_cell.length_b   1.000
_cell.length_c   1.000
_cell.angle_alpha   90.00
_cell.angle_beta   90.00
_cell.angle_gamma   90.00
#
_symmetry.space_group_name_H-M   'P 1'
#
loop_
_entity.id
_entity.type
_entity.pdbx_description
1 polymer ?
#
loop_
_entity_poly.entity_id
_entity_poly.type
_entity_poly.pdbx_seq_one_letter_code
_entity_poly.pdbx_strand_id
1 'polypeptide(L)'
;MANQPMHESELLQGTLEATNEPYAIAKIAGIKLCESYNRQHNRDYRSVMPTNLYGPNDNFHPSNSHVIPALLRRFHEAVQQKCQRRGGVGQRYADA
;
A
#
# COMPACT_ATOMS: atom_id res chain seq x y z
N MET A 1 -20.37 6.82 -4.72
CA MET A 1 -19.21 5.91 -4.82
C MET A 1 -19.15 5.42 -6.25
N ALA A 2 -17.96 5.22 -6.81
CA ALA A 2 -17.79 4.75 -8.19
C ALA A 2 -18.37 3.33 -8.37
N ASN A 3 -18.84 3.02 -9.57
CA ASN A 3 -19.35 1.67 -9.87
C ASN A 3 -18.20 0.66 -9.86
N GLN A 4 -18.42 -0.51 -9.23
CA GLN A 4 -17.42 -1.58 -9.15
C GLN A 4 -17.77 -2.70 -10.15
N PRO A 5 -16.81 -3.21 -10.94
CA PRO A 5 -15.40 -2.83 -10.98
C PRO A 5 -15.19 -1.41 -11.55
N MET A 6 -14.23 -0.67 -10.98
CA MET A 6 -13.93 0.69 -11.42
C MET A 6 -13.24 0.69 -12.78
N HIS A 7 -13.95 1.16 -13.81
CA HIS A 7 -13.41 1.41 -15.13
C HIS A 7 -12.67 2.75 -15.20
N GLU A 8 -11.78 2.95 -16.17
CA GLU A 8 -11.04 4.20 -16.37
C GLU A 8 -11.97 5.41 -16.61
N SER A 9 -13.16 5.17 -17.15
CA SER A 9 -14.22 6.17 -17.36
C SER A 9 -14.81 6.73 -16.06
N GLU A 10 -14.61 6.06 -14.92
CA GLU A 10 -15.07 6.52 -13.59
C GLU A 10 -14.20 7.65 -13.03
N LEU A 11 -13.04 7.94 -13.64
CA LEU A 11 -12.17 9.03 -13.22
C LEU A 11 -12.92 10.38 -13.32
N LEU A 12 -12.98 11.12 -12.20
CA LEU A 12 -13.67 12.41 -12.06
C LEU A 12 -15.23 12.35 -12.10
N GLN A 13 -15.86 11.19 -11.99
CA GLN A 13 -17.34 11.08 -11.97
C GLN A 13 -17.98 11.36 -10.60
N GLY A 14 -17.18 11.54 -9.55
CA GLY A 14 -17.69 11.75 -8.18
C GLY A 14 -16.69 12.46 -7.28
N THR A 15 -17.10 12.71 -6.04
CA THR A 15 -16.22 13.30 -5.02
C THR A 15 -15.12 12.34 -4.59
N LEU A 16 -13.94 12.89 -4.30
CA LEU A 16 -12.79 12.14 -3.83
C LEU A 16 -12.91 11.89 -2.32
N GLU A 17 -12.22 10.86 -1.84
CA GLU A 17 -12.13 10.59 -0.42
C GLU A 17 -11.28 11.67 0.28
N ALA A 18 -11.83 12.32 1.30
CA ALA A 18 -11.25 13.51 1.92
C ALA A 18 -9.79 13.33 2.42
N THR A 19 -9.44 12.16 2.95
CA THR A 19 -8.08 11.87 3.44
C THR A 19 -7.05 11.84 2.31
N ASN A 20 -7.46 11.42 1.11
CA ASN A 20 -6.60 11.24 -0.05
C ASN A 20 -6.77 12.34 -1.10
N GLU A 21 -7.71 13.27 -0.90
CA GLU A 21 -8.09 14.29 -1.87
C GLU A 21 -6.91 15.14 -2.37
N PRO A 22 -6.03 15.71 -1.52
CA PRO A 22 -4.93 16.54 -2.01
C PRO A 22 -3.96 15.76 -2.91
N TYR A 23 -3.69 14.50 -2.54
CA TYR A 23 -2.83 13.60 -3.31
C TYR A 23 -3.49 13.19 -4.63
N ALA A 24 -4.77 12.83 -4.59
CA ALA A 24 -5.54 12.40 -5.75
C ALA A 24 -5.65 13.52 -6.80
N ILE A 25 -5.91 14.77 -6.37
CA ILE A 25 -5.94 15.92 -7.27
C ILE A 25 -4.59 16.11 -7.97
N ALA A 26 -3.48 16.03 -7.24
CA ALA A 26 -2.15 16.14 -7.82
C ALA A 26 -1.88 15.04 -8.88
N LYS A 27 -2.30 13.79 -8.60
CA LYS A 27 -2.14 12.68 -9.55
C LYS A 27 -3.03 12.83 -10.78
N ILE A 28 -4.27 13.29 -10.62
CA ILE A 28 -5.17 13.58 -11.75
C ILE A 28 -4.60 14.70 -12.62
N ALA A 29 -4.05 15.76 -12.01
CA ALA A 29 -3.38 16.83 -12.73
C ALA A 29 -2.21 16.32 -13.58
N GLY A 30 -1.44 15.36 -13.07
CA GLY A 30 -0.39 14.67 -13.82
C GLY A 30 -0.92 13.91 -15.05
N ILE A 31 -2.05 13.21 -14.92
CA ILE A 31 -2.70 12.52 -16.06
C ILE A 31 -3.14 13.54 -17.12
N LYS A 32 -3.78 14.64 -16.71
CA LYS A 32 -4.20 15.71 -17.62
C LYS A 32 -3.04 16.44 -18.27
N LEU A 33 -1.90 16.54 -17.59
CA LEU A 33 -0.67 17.05 -18.18
C LEU A 33 -0.20 16.15 -19.32
N CYS A 34 -0.12 14.83 -19.10
CA CYS A 34 0.24 13.87 -20.15
C CYS A 34 -0.71 13.96 -21.36
N GLU A 35 -2.03 13.95 -21.12
CA GLU A 35 -3.04 14.10 -22.18
C GLU A 35 -2.89 15.40 -22.96
N SER A 36 -2.63 16.51 -22.27
CA SER A 36 -2.51 17.84 -22.89
C SER A 36 -1.26 17.96 -23.75
N TYR A 37 -0.12 17.46 -23.27
CA TYR A 37 1.13 17.42 -24.02
C TYR A 37 1.04 16.50 -25.24
N ASN A 38 0.38 15.35 -25.11
CA ASN A 38 0.16 14.45 -26.24
C ASN A 38 -0.67 15.14 -27.34
N ARG A 39 -1.76 15.83 -26.96
CA ARG A 39 -2.62 16.57 -27.90
C ARG A 39 -1.94 17.77 -28.55
N GLN A 40 -1.18 18.55 -27.79
CA GLN A 40 -0.60 19.81 -28.28
C GLN A 40 0.73 19.60 -29.02
N HIS A 41 1.55 18.65 -28.59
CA HIS A 41 2.93 18.49 -29.04
C HIS A 41 3.21 17.13 -29.70
N ASN A 42 2.17 16.36 -30.00
CA ASN A 42 2.27 15.03 -30.63
C ASN A 42 3.27 14.11 -29.89
N ARG A 43 3.15 14.06 -28.56
CA ARG A 43 3.95 13.20 -27.67
C ARG A 43 3.20 11.90 -27.36
N ASP A 44 3.94 10.89 -26.90
CA ASP A 44 3.40 9.60 -26.44
C ASP A 44 3.71 9.38 -24.95
N TYR A 45 3.12 10.21 -24.10
CA TYR A 45 3.17 10.03 -22.65
C TYR A 45 2.02 9.13 -22.19
N ARG A 46 2.36 8.06 -21.48
CA ARG A 46 1.40 7.05 -21.01
C ARG A 46 1.32 7.09 -19.49
N SER A 47 0.10 6.95 -18.98
CA SER A 47 -0.20 6.95 -17.55
C SER A 47 -0.85 5.63 -17.18
N VAL A 48 -0.44 5.03 -16.07
CA VAL A 48 -1.03 3.80 -15.53
C VAL A 48 -1.50 4.05 -14.09
N MET A 49 -2.64 3.47 -13.72
CA MET A 49 -3.24 3.58 -12.39
C MET A 49 -3.14 2.23 -11.67
N PRO A 50 -2.08 1.99 -10.87
CA PRO A 50 -1.98 0.78 -10.09
C PRO A 50 -3.01 0.77 -8.96
N THR A 51 -3.43 -0.43 -8.55
CA THR A 51 -4.15 -0.65 -7.29
C THR A 51 -3.16 -0.68 -6.11
N ASN A 52 -3.54 -1.30 -5.00
CA ASN A 52 -2.66 -1.52 -3.86
C ASN A 52 -1.43 -2.35 -4.25
N LEU A 53 -0.24 -1.83 -3.97
CA LEU A 53 1.04 -2.50 -4.19
C LEU A 53 1.60 -3.03 -2.86
N TYR A 54 2.31 -4.14 -2.91
CA TYR A 54 3.07 -4.70 -1.80
C TYR A 54 4.29 -5.44 -2.34
N GLY A 55 5.37 -5.54 -1.56
CA GLY A 55 6.56 -6.28 -1.99
C GLY A 55 7.84 -5.92 -1.24
N PRO A 56 9.01 -6.32 -1.77
CA PRO A 56 10.30 -5.90 -1.25
C PRO A 56 10.41 -4.37 -1.21
N ASN A 57 10.99 -3.83 -0.14
CA ASN A 57 11.09 -2.39 0.15
C ASN A 57 9.79 -1.68 0.57
N ASP A 58 8.70 -2.41 0.84
CA ASP A 58 7.54 -1.83 1.50
C ASP A 58 7.87 -1.44 2.95
N ASN A 59 7.07 -0.56 3.54
CA ASN A 59 7.29 -0.12 4.90
C ASN A 59 6.79 -1.20 5.88
N PHE A 60 7.71 -1.89 6.55
CA PHE A 60 7.41 -2.89 7.60
C PHE A 60 7.41 -2.28 9.02
N HIS A 61 7.35 -0.95 9.16
CA HIS A 61 7.31 -0.29 10.45
C HIS A 61 5.97 -0.54 11.17
N PRO A 62 5.95 -0.92 12.45
CA PRO A 62 4.73 -1.37 13.16
C PRO A 62 3.61 -0.33 13.25
N SER A 63 3.91 0.97 13.13
CA SER A 63 2.94 2.07 13.23
C SER A 63 2.54 2.71 11.90
N ASN A 64 3.27 2.45 10.82
CA ASN A 64 3.05 3.13 9.53
C ASN A 64 3.28 2.16 8.37
N SER A 65 2.53 1.07 8.38
CA SER A 65 2.64 0.00 7.38
C SER A 65 1.28 -0.26 6.74
N HIS A 66 1.29 -0.52 5.43
CA HIS A 66 0.11 -0.99 4.72
C HIS A 66 -0.35 -2.34 5.29
N VAL A 67 -1.61 -2.72 5.04
CA VAL A 67 -2.23 -3.91 5.63
C VAL A 67 -1.38 -5.18 5.48
N ILE A 68 -0.82 -5.44 4.29
CA ILE A 68 -0.04 -6.65 4.01
C ILE A 68 1.29 -6.67 4.81
N PRO A 69 2.18 -5.66 4.72
CA PRO A 69 3.41 -5.66 5.51
C PRO A 69 3.15 -5.62 7.02
N ALA A 70 2.10 -4.91 7.47
CA ALA A 70 1.72 -4.86 8.88
C ALA A 70 1.33 -6.24 9.42
N LEU A 71 0.51 -7.00 8.69
CA LEU A 71 0.09 -8.35 9.09
C LEU A 71 1.26 -9.34 9.05
N LEU A 72 2.07 -9.32 8.00
CA LEU A 72 3.27 -10.16 7.90
C LEU A 72 4.19 -9.95 9.10
N ARG A 73 4.41 -8.69 9.48
CA ARG A 73 5.25 -8.34 10.63
C ARG A 73 4.65 -8.83 11.95
N ARG A 74 3.34 -8.65 12.18
CA ARG A 74 2.67 -9.10 13.40
C ARG A 74 2.71 -10.62 13.56
N PHE A 75 2.51 -11.37 12.48
CA PHE A 75 2.65 -12.83 12.52
C PHE A 75 4.09 -13.27 12.77
N HIS A 76 5.07 -12.61 12.16
CA HIS A 76 6.49 -12.86 12.42
C HIS A 76 6.85 -12.65 13.90
N GLU A 77 6.46 -11.52 14.48
CA GLU A 77 6.72 -11.21 15.88
C GLU A 77 6.05 -12.20 16.84
N ALA A 78 4.82 -12.63 16.54
CA ALA A 78 4.12 -13.62 17.36
C ALA A 78 4.83 -14.98 17.40
N VAL A 79 5.43 -15.40 16.28
CA VAL A 79 6.23 -16.64 16.21
C VAL A 79 7.53 -16.49 17.00
N GLN A 80 8.25 -15.37 16.84
CA GLN A 80 9.49 -15.11 17.58
C GLN A 80 9.25 -15.08 19.10
N GLN A 81 8.19 -14.40 19.55
CA GLN A 81 7.82 -14.35 20.97
C GLN A 81 7.39 -15.71 21.53
N LYS A 82 6.66 -16.52 20.76
CA LYS A 82 6.33 -17.91 21.16
C LYS A 82 7.56 -18.81 21.26
N CYS A 83 8.55 -18.63 20.39
CA CYS A 83 9.83 -19.36 20.45
C CYS A 83 10.62 -18.99 21.72
N GLN A 84 10.74 -17.70 22.04
CA GLN A 84 11.41 -17.23 23.25
C GLN A 84 10.75 -17.74 24.54
N ARG A 85 9.41 -17.81 24.59
CA ARG A 85 8.70 -18.37 25.76
C ARG A 85 8.89 -19.88 25.93
N ARG A 86 9.15 -20.63 24.85
CA ARG A 86 9.42 -22.08 24.92
C ARG A 86 10.87 -22.40 25.29
N GLY A 87 11.82 -21.51 24.96
CA GLY A 87 13.23 -21.65 25.36
C GLY A 87 13.50 -21.51 26.87
N GLY A 88 12.57 -20.93 27.64
CA GLY A 88 12.70 -20.75 29.10
C GLY A 88 12.37 -21.97 29.96
N VAL A 89 11.90 -23.07 29.38
CA VAL A 89 11.54 -24.29 30.14
C VAL A 89 12.73 -25.26 30.27
N GLY A 90 13.81 -25.06 29.51
CA GLY A 90 14.99 -25.93 29.50
C GLY A 90 15.94 -25.77 30.70
N GLN A 91 15.73 -24.78 31.57
CA GLN A 91 16.67 -24.45 32.66
C GLN A 91 16.18 -24.85 34.06
N ARG A 92 15.15 -25.72 34.14
CA ARG A 92 14.62 -26.24 35.42
C ARG A 92 14.95 -27.71 35.70
N TYR A 93 15.77 -28.36 34.87
CA TYR A 93 16.16 -29.77 35.02
C TYR A 93 17.68 -30.00 35.07
N ALA A 94 18.46 -28.99 35.48
CA ALA A 94 19.92 -29.14 35.65
C ALA A 94 20.38 -29.19 37.13
N ASP A 95 19.47 -28.99 38.09
CA ASP A 95 19.78 -28.93 39.53
C ASP A 95 19.03 -30.01 40.35
N ALA A 96 18.81 -31.20 39.80
CA ALA A 96 18.24 -32.36 40.50
C ALA A 96 19.22 -33.53 40.54
#